data_AF-A0A7W1H0Q3-F1
#
_entry.id   AF-A0A7W1H0Q3-F1
#
_cell.length_a   1.000
_cell.length_b   1.000
_cell.length_c   1.000
_cell.angle_alpha   90.00
_cell.angle_beta   90.00
_cell.angle_gamma   90.00
#
_symmetry.space_group_name_H-M   'P 1'
#
loop_
_entity.id
_entity.type
_entity.pdbx_description
1 polymer ?
#
loop_
_entity_poly.entity_id
_entity_poly.type
_entity_poly.pdbx_seq_one_letter_code
_entity_poly.pdbx_strand_id
1 'polypeptide(L)'
;ERLSEQHSRVRFLARAIVDIELHQRTMSFNDAVRFYVEQTGMKADAAHGETVKNSMFPCTAIMYWLGTQAILDLRDSTRKRLGSAFLLKSFHDELLGHGSIPVPLVARLMTETPA
;
A
#
# COMPACT_ATOMS: atom_id res chain seq x y z
N GLU A 1 -7.46 -18.78 -0.07
CA GLU A 1 -7.29 -17.49 -0.77
C GLU A 1 -7.38 -16.29 0.17
N ARG A 2 -8.56 -15.95 0.72
CA ARG A 2 -8.77 -14.78 1.61
C ARG A 2 -7.77 -14.63 2.76
N LEU A 3 -7.41 -15.73 3.44
CA LEU A 3 -6.42 -15.69 4.52
C LEU A 3 -5.04 -15.21 4.03
N SER A 4 -4.62 -15.62 2.83
CA SER A 4 -3.36 -15.22 2.22
C SER A 4 -3.35 -13.73 1.86
N GLU A 5 -4.48 -13.22 1.37
CA GLU A 5 -4.65 -11.79 1.08
C GLU A 5 -4.58 -10.96 2.35
N GLN A 6 -5.27 -11.40 3.42
CA GLN A 6 -5.23 -10.75 4.72
C GLN A 6 -3.81 -10.75 5.29
N HIS A 7 -3.10 -11.87 5.21
CA HIS A 7 -1.71 -11.97 5.65
C HIS A 7 -0.78 -11.00 4.90
N SER A 8 -0.98 -10.85 3.58
CA SER A 8 -0.21 -9.89 2.76
C SER A 8 -0.50 -8.44 3.17
N ARG A 9 -1.76 -8.10 3.47
CA ARG A 9 -2.15 -6.77 3.96
C ARG A 9 -1.51 -6.46 5.32
N VAL A 10 -1.54 -7.41 6.25
CA VAL A 10 -0.89 -7.27 7.56
C VAL A 10 0.60 -6.99 7.38
N ARG A 11 1.28 -7.70 6.47
CA ARG A 11 2.69 -7.43 6.16
C ARG A 11 2.89 -6.02 5.60
N PHE A 12 2.07 -5.54 4.66
CA PHE A 12 2.21 -4.19 4.11
C PHE A 12 1.99 -3.10 5.16
N LEU A 13 1.01 -3.28 6.04
CA LEU A 13 0.73 -2.38 7.17
C LEU A 13 1.89 -2.34 8.16
N ALA A 14 2.38 -3.51 8.58
CA ALA A 14 3.53 -3.59 9.49
C ALA A 14 4.77 -2.91 8.88
N ARG A 15 4.97 -3.10 7.57
CA ARG A 15 6.05 -2.45 6.82
C ARG A 15 5.92 -0.93 6.80
N ALA A 16 4.70 -0.40 6.62
CA ALA A 16 4.44 1.03 6.69
C ALA A 16 4.72 1.61 8.08
N ILE A 17 4.29 0.94 9.15
CA ILE A 17 4.52 1.38 10.54
C ILE A 17 6.02 1.45 10.84
N VAL A 18 6.75 0.36 10.56
CA VAL A 18 8.20 0.31 10.80
C VAL A 18 8.95 1.35 9.97
N ASP A 19 8.56 1.58 8.70
CA ASP A 19 9.15 2.63 7.86
C ASP A 19 9.00 4.02 8.50
N ILE A 20 7.79 4.37 8.95
CA ILE A 20 7.52 5.65 9.61
C ILE A 20 8.32 5.77 10.90
N GLU A 21 8.22 4.78 11.80
CA GLU A 21 8.75 4.88 13.15
C GLU A 21 10.29 4.78 13.21
N LEU A 22 10.92 4.00 12.32
CA LEU A 22 12.39 3.98 12.22
C LEU A 22 12.92 5.35 11.78
N HIS A 23 12.30 5.97 10.77
CA HIS A 23 12.78 7.24 10.24
C HIS A 23 12.38 8.44 11.10
N GLN A 24 11.34 8.33 11.92
CA GLN A 24 11.03 9.27 13.00
C GLN A 24 11.85 9.03 14.27
N ARG A 25 12.64 7.94 14.33
CA ARG A 25 13.45 7.52 15.48
C ARG A 25 12.61 7.23 16.74
N THR A 26 11.35 6.84 16.56
CA THR A 26 10.45 6.45 17.66
C THR A 26 10.48 4.94 17.93
N MET A 27 11.03 4.15 17.00
CA MET A 27 11.25 2.71 17.13
C MET A 27 12.73 2.38 16.93
N SER A 28 13.31 1.55 17.80
CA SER A 28 14.68 1.06 17.61
C SER A 28 14.73 -0.06 16.56
N PHE A 29 15.92 -0.33 16.00
CA PHE A 29 16.09 -1.43 15.05
C PHE A 29 15.65 -2.78 15.63
N ASN A 30 16.05 -3.11 16.86
CA ASN A 30 15.68 -4.38 17.50
C ASN A 30 14.19 -4.47 17.81
N ASP A 31 13.56 -3.34 18.17
CA ASP A 31 12.10 -3.29 18.36
C ASP A 31 11.35 -3.50 17.05
N ALA A 32 11.86 -2.96 15.93
CA ALA A 32 11.30 -3.21 14.60
C ALA A 32 11.40 -4.69 14.17
N VAL A 33 12.54 -5.34 14.43
CA VAL A 33 12.68 -6.79 14.19
C VAL A 33 11.66 -7.58 15.01
N ARG A 34 11.56 -7.27 16.32
CA ARG A 34 10.59 -7.92 17.21
C ARG A 34 9.15 -7.69 16.73
N PHE A 35 8.83 -6.46 16.35
CA PHE A 35 7.52 -6.09 15.81
C PHE A 35 7.15 -6.92 14.57
N TYR A 36 8.06 -7.12 13.62
CA TYR A 36 7.77 -7.96 12.46
C TYR A 36 7.51 -9.43 12.83
N VAL A 37 8.29 -9.99 13.76
CA VAL A 37 8.08 -11.37 14.23
C VAL A 37 6.69 -11.51 14.87
N GLU A 38 6.37 -10.62 15.81
CA GLU A 38 5.12 -10.69 16.59
C GLU A 38 3.88 -10.39 15.74
N GLN A 39 3.92 -9.34 14.91
CA GLN A 39 2.73 -8.86 14.20
C GLN A 39 2.49 -9.57 12.87
N THR A 40 3.54 -10.11 12.24
CA THR A 40 3.42 -10.72 10.90
C THR A 40 3.80 -12.19 10.86
N GLY A 41 4.31 -12.76 11.96
CA GLY A 41 4.77 -14.15 12.00
C GLY A 41 6.01 -14.41 11.14
N MET A 42 6.78 -13.37 10.80
CA MET A 42 8.05 -13.53 10.09
C MET A 42 9.04 -14.32 10.96
N LYS A 43 9.83 -15.18 10.31
CA LYS A 43 11.01 -15.77 10.96
C LYS A 43 12.00 -14.66 11.32
N ALA A 44 12.72 -14.81 12.43
CA ALA A 44 13.65 -13.80 12.95
C ALA A 44 14.64 -13.28 11.90
N ASP A 45 15.28 -14.18 11.13
CA ASP A 45 16.26 -13.79 10.09
C ASP A 45 15.60 -12.96 8.96
N ALA A 46 14.37 -13.32 8.58
CA ALA A 46 13.62 -12.60 7.57
C ALA A 46 13.15 -11.22 8.08
N ALA A 47 12.70 -11.16 9.34
CA ALA A 47 12.35 -9.90 10.00
C ALA A 47 13.58 -8.97 10.10
N HIS A 48 14.74 -9.51 10.46
CA HIS A 48 16.00 -8.76 10.48
C HIS A 48 16.34 -8.20 9.09
N GLY A 49 16.32 -9.03 8.05
CA GLY A 49 16.56 -8.59 6.67
C GLY A 49 15.57 -7.53 6.19
N GLU A 50 14.29 -7.65 6.55
CA GLU A 50 13.28 -6.64 6.24
C GLU A 50 13.56 -5.32 6.95
N THR A 51 13.92 -5.35 8.25
CA THR A 51 14.29 -4.14 8.99
C THR A 51 15.54 -3.46 8.43
N VAL A 52 16.57 -4.23 8.01
CA VAL A 52 17.75 -3.68 7.31
C VAL A 52 17.33 -2.96 6.04
N LYS A 53 16.51 -3.59 5.20
CA LYS A 53 16.04 -2.96 3.96
C LYS A 53 15.23 -1.70 4.25
N ASN A 54 14.34 -1.74 5.24
CA ASN A 54 13.54 -0.59 5.62
C ASN A 54 14.42 0.55 6.14
N SER A 55 15.47 0.30 6.92
CA SER A 55 16.35 1.37 7.41
C SER A 55 17.21 2.03 6.33
N MET A 56 17.44 1.34 5.21
CA MET A 56 18.21 1.86 4.07
C MET A 56 17.38 2.71 3.11
N PHE A 57 16.08 2.44 3.00
CA PHE A 57 15.22 3.00 1.96
C PHE A 57 13.96 3.66 2.56
N PRO A 58 14.07 4.91 3.07
CA PRO A 58 12.94 5.64 3.61
C PRO A 58 11.79 5.74 2.61
N CYS A 59 10.57 5.71 3.13
CA CYS A 59 9.32 5.80 2.38
C CYS A 59 9.08 4.65 1.39
N THR A 60 9.97 3.67 1.28
CA THR A 60 9.84 2.62 0.26
C THR A 60 8.81 1.58 0.65
N ALA A 61 8.74 1.23 1.93
CA ALA A 61 7.86 0.17 2.38
C ALA A 61 6.40 0.65 2.50
N ILE A 62 6.20 1.91 2.91
CA ILE A 62 4.88 2.54 3.01
C ILE A 62 4.17 2.71 1.65
N MET A 63 4.91 2.89 0.55
CA MET A 63 4.34 3.06 -0.79
C MET A 63 3.42 1.89 -1.20
N TYR A 64 3.74 0.66 -0.81
CA TYR A 64 2.91 -0.51 -1.12
C TYR A 64 1.52 -0.39 -0.52
N TRP A 65 1.43 0.03 0.75
CA TRP A 65 0.15 0.22 1.42
C TRP A 65 -0.58 1.44 0.87
N LEU A 66 0.10 2.60 0.79
CA LEU A 66 -0.51 3.85 0.34
C LEU A 66 -1.04 3.75 -1.10
N GLY A 67 -0.23 3.21 -2.02
CA GLY A 67 -0.63 3.06 -3.43
C GLY A 67 -1.79 2.07 -3.60
N THR A 68 -1.72 0.92 -2.92
CA THR A 68 -2.80 -0.08 -2.98
C THR A 68 -4.10 0.50 -2.43
N GLN A 69 -4.04 1.16 -1.26
CA GLN A 69 -5.22 1.74 -0.63
C GLN A 69 -5.81 2.87 -1.47
N ALA A 70 -4.97 3.74 -2.04
CA ALA A 70 -5.44 4.82 -2.91
C ALA A 70 -6.18 4.29 -4.17
N ILE A 71 -5.70 3.20 -4.78
CA ILE A 71 -6.39 2.57 -5.92
C ILE A 71 -7.73 1.97 -5.49
N LEU A 72 -7.78 1.29 -4.34
CA LEU A 72 -9.01 0.72 -3.80
C LEU A 72 -10.04 1.81 -3.47
N ASP A 73 -9.62 2.89 -2.83
CA ASP A 73 -10.46 4.03 -2.48
C ASP A 73 -10.98 4.73 -3.75
N LEU A 74 -10.14 4.91 -4.77
CA LEU A 74 -10.54 5.46 -6.07
C LEU A 74 -11.57 4.58 -6.78
N ARG A 75 -11.40 3.27 -6.75
CA ARG A 75 -12.37 2.32 -7.31
C ARG A 75 -13.70 2.42 -6.58
N ASP A 76 -13.66 2.45 -5.25
CA ASP A 76 -14.86 2.46 -4.43
C ASP A 76 -15.61 3.79 -4.55
N SER A 77 -14.90 4.93 -4.67
CA SER A 77 -15.51 6.24 -4.96
C SER A 77 -16.11 6.29 -6.37
N THR A 78 -15.42 5.75 -7.38
CA THR A 78 -15.91 5.66 -8.76
C THR A 78 -17.15 4.78 -8.85
N ARG A 79 -17.16 3.63 -8.15
CA ARG A 79 -18.34 2.75 -8.07
C ARG A 79 -19.53 3.47 -7.44
N LYS A 80 -19.32 4.21 -6.35
CA LYS A 80 -20.38 5.01 -5.70
C LYS A 80 -20.93 6.08 -6.65
N ARG A 81 -20.06 6.75 -7.41
CA ARG A 81 -20.43 7.80 -8.37
C ARG A 81 -21.23 7.26 -9.56
N LEU A 82 -20.82 6.13 -10.13
CA LEU A 82 -21.44 5.57 -11.34
C LEU A 82 -22.64 4.64 -11.04
N GLY A 83 -22.77 4.13 -9.80
CA GLY A 83 -23.87 3.26 -9.42
C GLY A 83 -23.97 2.02 -10.31
N SER A 84 -25.14 1.79 -10.90
CA SER A 84 -25.39 0.67 -11.81
C SER A 84 -24.62 0.74 -13.13
N ALA A 85 -24.12 1.92 -13.52
CA ALA A 85 -23.28 2.08 -14.71
C ALA A 85 -21.81 1.69 -14.46
N PHE A 86 -21.42 1.36 -13.22
CA PHE A 86 -20.05 0.96 -12.90
C PHE A 86 -19.70 -0.40 -13.52
N LEU A 87 -18.66 -0.42 -14.34
CA LEU A 87 -18.05 -1.63 -14.87
C LEU A 87 -16.60 -1.74 -14.40
N LEU A 88 -16.28 -2.84 -13.71
CA LEU A 88 -14.93 -3.06 -13.17
C LEU A 88 -13.86 -3.09 -14.28
N LYS A 89 -14.20 -3.69 -15.43
CA LYS A 89 -13.29 -3.74 -16.59
C LYS A 89 -12.95 -2.34 -17.07
N SER A 90 -13.96 -1.49 -17.30
CA SER A 90 -13.77 -0.11 -17.76
C SER A 90 -12.91 0.71 -16.79
N PHE A 91 -13.13 0.53 -15.48
CA PHE A 91 -12.28 1.16 -14.46
C PHE A 91 -10.81 0.73 -14.58
N HIS A 92 -10.53 -0.56 -14.76
CA HIS A 92 -9.15 -1.04 -14.93
C HIS A 92 -8.53 -0.58 -16.25
N ASP A 93 -9.29 -0.62 -17.34
CA ASP A 93 -8.81 -0.15 -18.66
C ASP A 93 -8.39 1.31 -18.59
N GLU A 94 -9.20 2.16 -17.94
CA GLU A 94 -8.91 3.59 -17.80
C GLU A 94 -7.72 3.83 -16.86
N LEU A 95 -7.72 3.24 -15.65
CA LEU A 95 -6.62 3.35 -14.69
C LEU A 95 -5.27 2.96 -15.29
N LEU A 96 -5.21 1.83 -15.99
CA LEU A 96 -3.98 1.30 -16.58
C LEU A 96 -3.59 2.04 -17.88
N GLY A 97 -4.55 2.64 -18.58
CA GLY A 97 -4.32 3.43 -19.80
C GLY A 97 -3.45 4.67 -19.58
N HIS A 98 -3.40 5.19 -18.35
CA HIS A 98 -2.53 6.33 -17.99
C HIS A 98 -1.06 5.96 -17.74
N GLY A 99 -0.72 4.66 -17.73
CA GLY A 99 0.64 4.18 -17.46
C GLY A 99 1.05 4.32 -15.98
N SER A 100 2.36 4.29 -15.73
CA SER A 100 2.94 4.28 -14.36
C SER A 100 3.14 5.69 -13.79
N ILE A 101 2.05 6.42 -13.60
CA ILE A 101 2.06 7.75 -12.96
C ILE A 101 1.54 7.68 -11.51
N PRO A 102 1.75 8.72 -10.68
CA PRO A 102 1.25 8.72 -9.30
C PRO A 102 -0.27 8.53 -9.22
N VAL A 103 -0.74 7.65 -8.33
CA VAL A 103 -2.18 7.36 -8.16
C VAL A 103 -3.04 8.62 -7.96
N PRO A 104 -2.61 9.64 -7.17
CA PRO A 104 -3.38 10.89 -7.05
C PRO A 104 -3.51 11.68 -8.36
N LEU A 105 -2.57 11.52 -9.30
CA LEU A 105 -2.67 12.14 -10.62
C LEU A 105 -3.67 11.38 -11.49
N VAL A 106 -3.62 10.04 -11.51
CA VAL A 106 -4.63 9.24 -12.22
C VAL A 106 -6.03 9.54 -11.68
N ALA A 107 -6.19 9.60 -10.36
CA ALA A 107 -7.47 9.91 -9.71
C ALA A 107 -8.04 11.25 -10.20
N ARG A 108 -7.21 12.28 -10.35
CA ARG A 108 -7.63 13.57 -10.92
C ARG A 108 -8.06 13.43 -12.38
N LEU A 109 -7.25 12.78 -13.22
CA LEU A 109 -7.56 12.58 -14.64
C LEU A 109 -8.87 11.79 -14.87
N MET A 110 -9.18 10.82 -14.00
CA MET A 110 -10.41 10.01 -14.09
C MET A 110 -11.66 10.70 -13.50
N THR A 111 -11.49 11.82 -12.79
CA THR A 111 -12.59 12.54 -12.10
C THR A 111 -12.82 13.95 -12.64
N GLU A 112 -11.81 14.57 -13.24
CA GLU A 112 -11.93 15.81 -14.00
C GLU A 112 -12.61 15.50 -15.33
N THR A 113 -13.89 15.89 -15.46
CA THR A 113 -14.57 15.88 -16.76
C THR A 113 -13.82 16.82 -17.71
N PRO A 114 -13.49 16.42 -18.94
CA PRO A 114 -13.05 17.38 -19.95
C PRO A 114 -14.17 18.40 -20.15
N ALA A 115 -13.82 19.69 -20.11
CA ALA A 115 -14.73 20.79 -20.43
C ALA A 115 -15.30 20.67 -21.86
#